data_AF-A0A3C0FUT3-F1
#
_entry.id   AF-A0A3C0FUT3-F1
#
_cell.length_a   1.000
_cell.length_b   1.000
_cell.length_c   1.000
_cell.angle_alpha   90.00
_cell.angle_beta   90.00
_cell.angle_gamma   90.00
#
_symmetry.space_group_name_H-M   'P 1'
#
loop_
_entity.id
_entity.type
_entity.pdbx_description
1 polymer ?
#
loop_
_entity_poly.entity_id
_entity_poly.type
_entity_poly.pdbx_seq_one_letter_code
_entity_poly.pdbx_strand_id
1 'polypeptide(L)' 'QTADSRPYLLLPNGQKQFACGVLLVHGFLASPAELRELGEKFAAMGHAVMGVRLAGHGTSP' A
#
# COMPACT_ATOMS: atom_id res chain seq x y z
N GLN A 1 1.35 -16.40 10.81
CA GLN A 1 1.23 -15.75 9.49
C GLN A 1 1.91 -14.39 9.60
N THR A 2 3.15 -14.23 9.14
CA THR A 2 3.79 -12.91 9.07
C THR A 2 3.23 -12.18 7.86
N ALA A 3 2.68 -10.98 8.07
CA ALA A 3 2.09 -10.18 7.02
C ALA A 3 3.13 -9.78 5.95
N ASP A 4 2.77 -9.81 4.67
CA ASP A 4 3.70 -9.59 3.55
C ASP A 4 4.28 -8.16 3.58
N SER A 5 5.60 -8.05 3.68
CA SER A 5 6.29 -6.76 3.76
C SER A 5 6.54 -6.12 2.39
N ARG A 6 6.14 -6.75 1.28
CA ARG A 6 6.36 -6.18 -0.06
C ARG A 6 5.52 -4.92 -0.29
N PRO A 7 6.04 -3.93 -1.03
CA PRO A 7 5.21 -2.85 -1.52
C PRO A 7 4.10 -3.39 -2.44
N TYR A 8 3.00 -2.66 -2.54
CA TYR A 8 1.89 -3.03 -3.41
C TYR A 8 1.31 -1.82 -4.15
N LEU A 9 0.74 -2.08 -5.32
CA LEU A 9 -0.02 -1.12 -6.11
C LEU A 9 -1.44 -1.66 -6.33
N LEU A 10 -2.44 -0.87 -5.93
CA LEU A 10 -3.85 -1.14 -6.18
C LEU A 10 -4.35 -0.16 -7.23
N LEU A 11 -4.89 -0.71 -8.32
CA LEU A 11 -5.53 0.07 -9.36
C LEU A 11 -7.04 -0.01 -9.21
N PRO A 12 -7.76 1.13 -9.27
CA PRO A 12 -9.21 1.14 -9.14
C PRO A 12 -9.81 0.40 -10.34
N ASN A 13 -10.52 -0.70 -10.08
CA ASN A 13 -11.12 -1.58 -11.09
C ASN A 13 -10.13 -2.02 -12.19
N GLY A 14 -8.83 -2.14 -11.87
CA GLY A 14 -7.78 -2.47 -12.84
C GLY A 14 -7.49 -1.39 -13.89
N GLN A 15 -8.06 -0.19 -13.75
CA GLN A 15 -7.85 0.91 -14.68
C GLN A 15 -6.50 1.59 -14.49
N LYS A 16 -5.86 1.97 -15.60
CA LYS A 16 -4.58 2.71 -15.60
C LYS A 16 -4.75 4.23 -15.60
N GLN A 17 -5.99 4.72 -15.73
CA GLN A 17 -6.33 6.13 -15.67
C GLN A 17 -7.17 6.39 -14.42
N PHE A 18 -6.78 7.37 -13.63
CA PHE A 18 -7.40 7.76 -12.38
C PHE A 18 -7.05 9.23 -12.11
N ALA A 19 -7.97 9.97 -11.49
CA ALA A 19 -7.78 11.40 -11.25
C ALA A 19 -6.86 11.68 -10.06
N CYS A 20 -6.72 10.73 -9.12
CA CYS A 20 -5.97 10.91 -7.88
C CYS A 20 -5.23 9.62 -7.47
N GLY A 21 -4.00 9.80 -6.98
CA GLY A 21 -3.18 8.75 -6.39
C GLY A 21 -2.98 8.98 -4.89
N VAL A 22 -2.99 7.89 -4.12
CA VAL A 22 -2.77 7.88 -2.67
C VAL A 22 -1.52 7.08 -2.34
N LEU A 23 -0.60 7.70 -1.59
CA LEU A 23 0.59 7.05 -1.07
C LEU A 23 0.38 6.71 0.41
N LEU A 24 0.44 5.41 0.74
CA LEU A 24 0.29 4.93 2.11
C LEU A 24 1.66 4.62 2.71
N VAL A 25 1.99 5.35 3.79
CA VAL A 25 3.25 5.23 4.53
C VAL A 25 2.94 4.70 5.91
N HIS A 26 3.56 3.58 6.28
CA HIS A 26 3.36 2.94 7.58
C HIS A 26 4.21 3.61 8.68
N GLY A 27 3.85 3.34 9.94
CA GLY A 27 4.57 3.84 11.12
C GLY A 27 5.84 3.05 11.45
N PHE A 28 6.48 3.40 12.57
CA PHE A 28 7.65 2.72 13.10
C PHE A 28 7.35 1.25 13.42
N LEU A 29 8.26 0.34 13.05
CA LEU A 29 8.14 -1.14 13.19
C LEU A 29 6.99 -1.80 12.42
N ALA A 30 6.19 -1.04 11.68
CA ALA A 30 5.12 -1.56 10.84
C ALA A 30 5.64 -2.02 9.46
N SER A 31 4.75 -2.62 8.66
CA SER A 31 4.99 -2.99 7.28
C SER A 31 3.83 -2.54 6.37
N PRO A 32 3.99 -2.55 5.04
CA PRO A 32 2.91 -2.18 4.13
C PRO A 32 1.60 -2.95 4.37
N ALA A 33 1.67 -4.20 4.80
CA ALA A 33 0.49 -5.04 4.98
C ALA A 33 -0.53 -4.48 5.98
N GLU A 34 -0.09 -3.75 7.01
CA GLU A 34 -1.01 -3.15 8.01
C GLU A 34 -1.94 -2.12 7.39
N LEU A 35 -1.52 -1.48 6.30
CA LEU A 35 -2.30 -0.48 5.58
C LEU A 35 -3.08 -1.05 4.39
N ARG A 36 -2.98 -2.36 4.11
CA ARG A 36 -3.56 -2.97 2.90
C ARG A 36 -5.08 -2.80 2.85
N GLU A 37 -5.77 -3.01 3.97
CA GLU A 37 -7.23 -2.85 4.04
C GLU A 37 -7.67 -1.40 3.81
N LEU A 38 -6.92 -0.43 4.34
CA LEU A 38 -7.15 0.99 4.07
C LEU A 38 -6.94 1.30 2.58
N GLY A 39 -5.91 0.71 1.97
CA GLY A 39 -5.65 0.86 0.55
C GLY A 39 -6.78 0.29 -0.32
N GLU A 40 -7.37 -0.84 0.06
CA GLU A 40 -8.53 -1.40 -0.64
C GLU A 40 -9.75 -0.49 -0.58
N LYS A 41 -10.00 0.16 0.56
CA LYS A 41 -11.08 1.14 0.71
C LYS A 41 -10.88 2.34 -0.22
N PHE A 42 -9.66 2.89 -0.29
CA PHE A 42 -9.35 3.99 -1.22
C PHE A 42 -9.44 3.57 -2.70
N ALA A 43 -8.99 2.36 -3.02
CA ALA A 43 -9.09 1.81 -4.37
C ALA A 43 -10.55 1.58 -4.80
N ALA A 44 -11.40 1.09 -3.89
CA ALA A 44 -12.83 0.95 -4.10
C ALA A 44 -13.54 2.30 -4.34
N MET A 45 -12.97 3.40 -3.80
CA MET A 45 -13.43 4.77 -4.07
C MET A 45 -12.86 5.38 -5.36
N GLY A 46 -12.12 4.62 -6.18
CA GLY A 46 -11.62 5.08 -7.47
C GLY A 46 -10.20 5.67 -7.47
N HIS A 47 -9.44 5.53 -6.38
CA HIS A 47 -8.06 6.04 -6.30
C HIS A 47 -7.05 4.96 -6.66
N ALA A 48 -5.95 5.33 -7.32
CA ALA A 48 -4.78 4.44 -7.34
C ALA A 48 -4.04 4.54 -6.02
N VAL A 49 -3.64 3.40 -5.45
CA VAL A 49 -3.04 3.37 -4.12
C VAL A 49 -1.73 2.60 -4.12
N MET A 50 -0.68 3.24 -3.62
CA MET A 50 0.63 2.61 -3.44
C MET A 50 0.94 2.48 -1.96
N GLY A 51 1.07 1.25 -1.47
CA GLY A 51 1.64 0.97 -0.15
C GLY A 51 3.14 0.78 -0.27
N VAL A 52 3.93 1.65 0.34
CA VAL A 52 5.40 1.61 0.23
C VAL A 52 6.04 0.92 1.43
N ARG A 53 7.10 0.16 1.16
CA ARG A 53 8.03 -0.31 2.19
C ARG A 53 9.16 0.72 2.33
N LEU A 54 9.38 1.21 3.55
CA LEU A 54 10.49 2.10 3.86
C LEU A 54 11.81 1.31 3.98
N ALA A 55 12.93 1.95 3.62
CA ALA A 55 14.25 1.33 3.74
C ALA A 55 14.57 0.95 5.21
N GLY A 56 15.23 -0.20 5.41
CA GLY A 56 15.58 -0.71 6.74
C GLY A 56 14.41 -1.26 7.57
N HIS A 57 13.20 -1.35 7.01
CA HIS A 57 12.02 -1.90 7.68
C HIS A 57 11.52 -3.18 6.97
N GLY A 58 11.34 -4.27 7.71
CA GLY A 58 10.77 -5.53 7.17
C GLY A 58 11.75 -6.43 6.42
N THR A 59 13.05 -6.16 6.46
CA THR A 59 14.12 -7.06 6.03
C THR A 59 15.27 -6.98 7.03
N SER A 60 15.93 -8.10 7.35
CA SER A 60 17.22 -8.05 8.06
C SER A 60 18.19 -7.17 7.26
N PRO A 61 18.99 -6.32 7.93
CA PRO A 61 20.01 -5.53 7.25
C PRO A 61 21.06 -6.40 6.56
#